data_AF-A0A7L3LRP1-F1
#
_entry.id   AF-A0A7L3LRP1-F1
#
_cell.length_a   1.000
_cell.length_b   1.000
_cell.length_c   1.000
_cell.angle_alpha   90.00
_cell.angle_beta   90.00
_cell.angle_gamma   90.00
#
_symmetry.space_group_name_H-M   'P 1'
#
loop_
_entity.id
_entity.type
_entity.pdbx_description
1 polymer ?
#
loop_
_entity_poly.entity_id
_entity_poly.type
_entity_poly.pdbx_seq_one_letter_code
_entity_poly.pdbx_strand_id
1 'polypeptide(L)'
;SVADSSWITELLWTFFVPFTVYQVRWMPSVPRRAEELSEDFALRVQELLAMELGVVSTRLTAADKSEHMKRLRHTSLLPFAPGSQPLSTRPRMPSSLAGVAPEDVRITAMAQRVKEVLPHVPLEVIRLDLAQTNCVDTTIANLLEGRVAFCPESKEAGTDLPAPSTSQAAAASGIQGSIAVPSSKTATKQFAKSPVERHLSLQERKRALYDYARR
;
A
#
# COMPACT_ATOMS: atom_id res chain seq x y z
N SER A 1 -25.27 8.14 4.69
CA SER A 1 -24.03 7.84 5.41
C SER A 1 -22.86 7.80 4.45
N VAL A 2 -22.23 8.96 4.29
CA VAL A 2 -20.90 9.13 3.69
C VAL A 2 -19.92 8.29 4.52
N ALA A 3 -18.96 7.65 3.85
CA ALA A 3 -18.04 6.73 4.51
C ALA A 3 -17.35 7.41 5.71
N ASP A 4 -17.49 6.80 6.88
CA ASP A 4 -16.91 7.22 8.18
C ASP A 4 -17.44 8.53 8.79
N SER A 5 -18.47 9.15 8.21
CA SER A 5 -19.18 10.29 8.81
C SER A 5 -20.18 9.83 9.87
N SER A 6 -20.22 10.53 11.01
CA SER A 6 -21.21 10.26 12.05
C SER A 6 -22.57 10.84 11.66
N TRP A 7 -23.66 10.15 12.02
CA TRP A 7 -25.03 10.58 11.69
C TRP A 7 -25.32 12.02 12.14
N ILE A 8 -24.75 12.44 13.27
CA ILE A 8 -24.95 13.80 13.81
C ILE A 8 -24.20 14.84 12.99
N THR A 9 -23.04 14.48 12.44
CA THR A 9 -22.28 15.35 11.55
C THR A 9 -23.02 15.57 10.23
N GLU A 10 -23.66 14.55 9.65
CA GLU A 10 -24.51 14.69 8.44
C GLU A 10 -25.72 15.60 8.72
N LEU A 11 -26.33 15.44 9.90
CA LEU A 11 -27.47 16.25 10.31
C LEU A 11 -27.08 17.72 10.50
N LEU A 12 -25.96 17.98 11.18
CA LEU A 12 -25.41 19.33 11.33
C LEU A 12 -25.08 19.92 9.95
N TRP A 13 -24.41 19.18 9.06
CA TRP A 13 -24.18 19.66 7.70
C TRP A 13 -25.48 20.01 6.96
N THR A 14 -26.56 19.26 7.19
CA THR A 14 -27.85 19.54 6.57
C THR A 14 -28.50 20.82 7.11
N PHE A 15 -28.39 21.10 8.42
CA PHE A 15 -28.97 22.28 9.06
C PHE A 15 -28.16 23.57 8.86
N PHE A 16 -26.85 23.46 8.70
CA PHE A 16 -25.95 24.61 8.54
C PHE A 16 -25.71 24.98 7.07
N VAL A 17 -26.31 24.27 6.11
CA VAL A 17 -26.39 24.70 4.70
C VAL A 17 -27.50 25.76 4.58
N PRO A 18 -27.20 26.97 4.08
CA PRO A 18 -28.11 28.12 4.15
C PRO A 18 -29.45 27.89 3.45
N PHE A 19 -29.50 27.02 2.44
CA PHE A 19 -30.74 26.62 1.76
C PHE A 19 -30.64 25.17 1.27
N THR A 20 -31.52 24.31 1.79
CA THR A 20 -31.68 22.93 1.29
C THR A 20 -33.10 22.78 0.76
N VAL A 21 -33.24 22.70 -0.57
CA VAL A 21 -34.54 22.50 -1.22
C VAL A 21 -34.68 21.02 -1.55
N TYR A 22 -35.63 20.34 -0.88
CA TYR A 22 -35.97 18.96 -1.18
C TYR A 22 -37.08 18.90 -2.20
N GLN A 23 -36.81 18.30 -3.36
CA GLN A 23 -37.85 17.93 -4.33
C GLN A 23 -38.27 16.49 -4.07
N VAL A 24 -39.49 16.31 -3.57
CA VAL A 24 -40.06 14.97 -3.34
C VAL A 24 -40.98 14.62 -4.49
N ARG A 25 -40.69 13.50 -5.16
CA ARG A 25 -41.55 12.94 -6.20
C ARG A 25 -42.01 11.55 -5.79
N TRP A 26 -43.32 11.36 -5.70
CA TRP A 26 -43.91 10.06 -5.40
C TRP A 26 -43.94 9.20 -6.67
N MET A 27 -43.47 7.95 -6.55
CA MET A 27 -43.49 6.99 -7.65
C MET A 27 -44.70 6.04 -7.53
N PRO A 28 -45.15 5.46 -8.66
CA PRO A 28 -46.17 4.42 -8.64
C PRO A 28 -45.76 3.22 -7.77
N SER A 29 -46.73 2.61 -7.08
CA SER A 29 -46.48 1.41 -6.29
C SER A 29 -46.06 0.24 -7.18
N VAL A 30 -44.97 -0.45 -6.84
CA VAL A 30 -44.50 -1.64 -7.55
C VAL A 30 -44.94 -2.88 -6.77
N PRO A 31 -45.95 -3.64 -7.23
CA PRO A 31 -46.39 -4.84 -6.54
C PRO A 31 -45.37 -5.97 -6.69
N ARG A 32 -45.30 -6.82 -5.66
CA ARG A 32 -44.52 -8.05 -5.69
C ARG A 32 -45.29 -9.13 -6.45
N ARG A 33 -44.66 -9.80 -7.42
CA ARG A 33 -45.23 -10.94 -8.16
C ARG A 33 -45.15 -12.22 -7.32
N ALA A 34 -46.06 -13.17 -7.54
CA ALA A 34 -46.18 -14.37 -6.70
C ALA A 34 -44.97 -15.32 -6.83
N GLU A 35 -44.41 -15.48 -8.03
CA GLU A 35 -43.27 -16.38 -8.26
C GLU A 35 -41.88 -15.73 -8.08
N GLU A 36 -41.80 -14.46 -7.68
CA GLU A 36 -40.51 -13.76 -7.68
C GLU A 36 -39.72 -13.83 -6.38
N LEU A 37 -38.42 -14.06 -6.51
CA LEU A 37 -37.46 -13.94 -5.41
C LEU A 37 -37.36 -12.49 -4.93
N SER A 38 -37.02 -12.32 -3.66
CA SER A 38 -36.82 -11.00 -3.05
C SER A 38 -35.70 -10.21 -3.74
N GLU A 39 -34.69 -10.90 -4.23
CA GLU A 39 -33.55 -10.31 -4.95
C GLU A 39 -33.99 -9.75 -6.31
N ASP A 40 -34.78 -10.52 -7.07
CA ASP A 40 -35.33 -10.10 -8.37
C ASP A 40 -36.28 -8.90 -8.23
N PHE A 41 -37.09 -8.89 -7.16
CA PHE A 41 -37.92 -7.74 -6.82
C PHE A 41 -37.07 -6.50 -6.53
N ALA A 42 -36.03 -6.62 -5.71
CA ALA A 42 -35.14 -5.52 -5.37
C ALA A 42 -34.42 -4.96 -6.60
N LEU A 43 -33.95 -5.82 -7.51
CA LEU A 43 -33.31 -5.42 -8.76
C LEU A 43 -34.28 -4.65 -9.67
N ARG A 44 -35.53 -5.12 -9.79
CA ARG A 44 -36.56 -4.42 -10.59
C ARG A 44 -36.90 -3.04 -10.01
N VAL A 45 -37.06 -2.96 -8.69
CA VAL A 45 -37.30 -1.67 -8.01
C VAL A 45 -36.11 -0.73 -8.21
N GLN A 46 -34.88 -1.26 -8.09
CA GLN A 46 -33.66 -0.50 -8.31
C GLN A 46 -33.58 0.03 -9.76
N GLU A 47 -33.90 -0.78 -10.76
CA GLU A 47 -33.90 -0.36 -12.16
C GLU A 47 -34.92 0.76 -12.42
N LEU A 48 -36.14 0.62 -11.90
CA LEU A 48 -37.17 1.66 -12.00
C LEU A 48 -36.74 2.96 -11.33
N LEU A 49 -36.18 2.87 -10.11
CA LEU A 49 -35.64 4.05 -9.41
C LEU A 49 -34.49 4.70 -10.18
N ALA A 50 -33.59 3.89 -10.75
CA ALA A 50 -32.44 4.37 -11.49
C ALA A 50 -32.87 5.12 -12.76
N MET A 51 -33.82 4.55 -13.52
CA MET A 51 -34.40 5.20 -14.69
C MET A 51 -35.03 6.56 -14.34
N GLU A 52 -35.81 6.60 -13.26
CA GLU A 52 -36.51 7.80 -12.81
C GLU A 52 -35.57 8.88 -12.24
N LEU A 53 -34.43 8.49 -11.70
CA LEU A 53 -33.38 9.39 -11.23
C LEU A 53 -32.37 9.75 -12.35
N GLY A 54 -32.47 9.14 -13.53
CA GLY A 54 -31.52 9.32 -14.62
C GLY A 54 -30.12 8.75 -14.33
N VAL A 55 -30.03 7.76 -13.45
CA VAL A 55 -28.79 7.08 -13.07
C VAL A 55 -28.77 5.63 -13.56
N VAL A 56 -27.59 5.02 -13.59
CA VAL A 56 -27.44 3.62 -14.03
C VAL A 56 -27.65 2.68 -12.84
N SER A 57 -28.48 1.65 -13.01
CA SER A 57 -28.66 0.61 -12.01
C SER A 57 -27.38 -0.25 -11.88
N THR A 58 -26.92 -0.49 -10.66
CA THR A 58 -25.70 -1.28 -10.39
C THR A 58 -26.01 -2.55 -9.61
N ARG A 59 -25.30 -3.66 -9.87
CA ARG A 59 -25.46 -4.91 -9.11
C ARG A 59 -24.62 -4.93 -7.82
N LEU A 60 -24.59 -3.82 -7.08
CA LEU A 60 -23.81 -3.70 -5.85
C LEU A 60 -24.65 -4.13 -4.65
N THR A 61 -24.10 -5.06 -3.88
CA THR A 61 -24.74 -5.63 -2.70
C THR A 61 -24.23 -4.93 -1.43
N ALA A 62 -24.95 -5.08 -0.33
CA ALA A 62 -24.47 -4.64 0.99
C ALA A 62 -23.10 -5.23 1.36
N ALA A 63 -22.84 -6.47 0.94
CA ALA A 63 -21.53 -7.13 1.08
C ALA A 63 -20.42 -6.33 0.38
N ASP A 64 -20.62 -5.94 -0.88
CA ASP A 64 -19.66 -5.16 -1.66
C ASP A 64 -19.36 -3.82 -0.99
N LYS A 65 -20.37 -3.16 -0.43
CA LYS A 65 -20.18 -1.93 0.34
C LYS A 65 -19.27 -2.16 1.56
N SER A 66 -19.54 -3.21 2.34
CA SER A 66 -18.74 -3.53 3.53
C SER A 66 -17.29 -3.91 3.19
N GLU A 67 -17.12 -4.61 2.08
CA GLU A 67 -15.84 -5.05 1.54
C GLU A 67 -15.03 -3.85 1.03
N HIS A 68 -15.67 -2.94 0.29
CA HIS A 68 -15.09 -1.68 -0.14
C HIS A 68 -14.65 -0.81 1.04
N MET A 69 -15.49 -0.68 2.08
CA MET A 69 -15.13 0.05 3.30
C MET A 69 -13.94 -0.60 4.02
N LYS A 70 -13.86 -1.93 4.04
CA LYS A 70 -12.71 -2.65 4.58
C LYS A 70 -11.45 -2.34 3.77
N ARG A 71 -11.52 -2.38 2.44
CA ARG A 71 -10.39 -2.01 1.57
C ARG A 71 -9.94 -0.57 1.81
N LEU A 72 -10.88 0.37 1.90
CA LEU A 72 -10.57 1.78 2.13
C LEU A 72 -9.80 1.98 3.44
N ARG A 73 -10.19 1.28 4.52
CA ARG A 73 -9.45 1.32 5.80
C ARG A 73 -8.04 0.73 5.68
N HIS A 74 -7.87 -0.35 4.93
CA HIS A 74 -6.54 -0.92 4.72
C HIS A 74 -5.67 -0.10 3.78
N THR A 75 -6.26 0.51 2.74
CA THR A 75 -5.60 1.42 1.80
C THR A 75 -5.24 2.76 2.46
N SER A 76 -6.13 3.33 3.26
CA SER A 76 -5.87 4.60 3.95
C SER A 76 -4.79 4.49 5.03
N LEU A 77 -4.53 3.28 5.54
CA LEU A 77 -3.48 2.99 6.52
C LEU A 77 -2.17 2.53 5.88
N LEU A 78 -2.15 2.26 4.58
CA LEU A 78 -0.95 1.90 3.85
C LEU A 78 -0.61 3.04 2.89
N PRO A 79 0.45 3.83 3.18
CA PRO A 79 1.10 4.59 2.13
C PRO A 79 1.44 3.60 1.02
N PHE A 80 1.01 3.91 -0.19
CA PHE A 80 1.29 3.16 -1.40
C PHE A 80 2.78 2.78 -1.45
N ALA A 81 3.10 1.53 -1.10
CA ALA A 81 4.40 0.92 -1.26
C ALA A 81 4.28 -0.10 -2.40
N PRO A 82 4.85 0.15 -3.59
CA PRO A 82 4.99 -0.88 -4.59
C PRO A 82 6.21 -1.72 -4.20
N GLY A 83 5.98 -2.80 -3.45
CA GLY A 83 7.08 -3.66 -3.01
C GLY A 83 6.60 -4.83 -2.18
N SER A 84 6.30 -5.94 -2.86
CA SER A 84 5.93 -7.23 -2.29
C SER A 84 6.93 -7.72 -1.24
N GLN A 85 6.56 -7.77 0.05
CA GLN A 85 7.17 -8.68 1.03
C GLN A 85 6.15 -9.11 2.10
N PRO A 86 5.93 -10.42 2.29
CA PRO A 86 5.32 -10.96 3.49
C PRO A 86 6.41 -11.53 4.40
N LEU A 87 6.58 -11.00 5.61
CA LEU A 87 6.59 -11.79 6.85
C LEU A 87 6.81 -10.93 8.10
N SER A 88 5.90 -11.12 9.06
CA SER A 88 6.15 -11.40 10.47
C SER A 88 6.71 -10.31 11.41
N THR A 89 5.83 -9.97 12.37
CA THR A 89 6.11 -9.79 13.82
C THR A 89 7.25 -8.86 14.24
N ARG A 90 6.91 -7.67 14.78
CA ARG A 90 7.02 -7.24 16.21
C ARG A 90 6.90 -5.69 16.33
N PRO A 91 6.99 -5.11 17.53
CA PRO A 91 5.91 -4.65 18.39
C PRO A 91 5.52 -3.17 18.21
N ARG A 92 4.29 -2.86 18.65
CA ARG A 92 3.76 -1.53 18.90
C ARG A 92 4.73 -0.67 19.74
N MET A 93 5.09 0.50 19.23
CA MET A 93 5.50 1.68 19.99
C MET A 93 4.69 2.89 19.49
N PRO A 94 4.33 3.83 20.37
CA PRO A 94 3.30 4.81 20.10
C PRO A 94 3.85 5.93 19.19
N SER A 95 3.10 6.23 18.13
CA SER A 95 3.37 7.40 17.31
C SER A 95 3.15 8.64 18.16
N SER A 96 4.22 9.36 18.45
CA SER A 96 4.16 10.69 19.05
C SER A 96 3.33 11.61 18.16
N LEU A 97 2.43 12.32 18.82
CA LEU A 97 1.67 13.44 18.29
C LEU A 97 2.59 14.47 17.66
N ALA A 98 2.48 14.65 16.35
CA ALA A 98 2.79 15.90 15.68
C ALA A 98 1.80 16.04 14.53
N GLY A 99 0.97 17.08 14.57
CA GLY A 99 0.01 17.42 13.52
C GLY A 99 0.71 17.86 12.25
N VAL A 100 1.26 16.90 11.51
CA VAL A 100 1.75 17.12 10.15
C VAL A 100 0.52 17.06 9.25
N ALA A 101 0.21 18.17 8.59
CA ALA A 101 -0.90 18.25 7.64
C ALA A 101 -0.81 17.09 6.63
N PRO A 102 -1.93 16.46 6.22
CA PRO A 102 -1.91 15.29 5.35
C PRO A 102 -1.17 15.55 4.01
N GLU A 103 -1.16 16.81 3.56
CA GLU A 103 -0.41 17.24 2.38
C GLU A 103 1.10 17.18 2.57
N ASP A 104 1.63 17.50 3.75
CA ASP A 104 3.08 17.50 4.00
C ASP A 104 3.64 16.07 4.07
N VAL A 105 2.84 15.12 4.56
CA VAL A 105 3.18 13.68 4.51
C VAL A 105 3.27 13.20 3.06
N ARG A 106 2.33 13.62 2.20
CA ARG A 106 2.31 13.28 0.77
C ARG A 106 3.48 13.89 0.01
N ILE A 107 3.76 15.18 0.23
CA ILE A 107 4.89 15.88 -0.37
C ILE A 107 6.21 15.24 0.05
N THR A 108 6.36 14.86 1.32
CA THR A 108 7.55 14.16 1.81
C THR A 108 7.77 12.82 1.11
N ALA A 109 6.71 12.03 0.90
CA ALA A 109 6.80 10.76 0.18
C ALA A 109 7.16 10.96 -1.32
N MET A 110 6.56 11.96 -1.97
CA MET A 110 6.90 12.32 -3.35
C MET A 110 8.35 12.81 -3.46
N ALA A 111 8.83 13.58 -2.48
CA ALA A 111 10.19 14.09 -2.46
C ALA A 111 11.24 12.99 -2.35
N GLN A 112 10.96 11.95 -1.56
CA GLN A 112 11.83 10.76 -1.48
C GLN A 112 11.94 10.05 -2.83
N ARG A 113 10.83 9.91 -3.57
CA ARG A 113 10.84 9.30 -4.91
C ARG A 113 11.67 10.11 -5.92
N VAL A 114 11.60 11.44 -5.86
CA VAL A 114 12.48 12.31 -6.68
C VAL A 114 13.93 12.18 -6.25
N LYS A 115 14.22 12.08 -4.94
CA LYS A 115 15.58 11.92 -4.41
C LYS A 115 16.25 10.61 -4.84
N GLU A 116 15.48 9.55 -5.04
CA GLU A 116 15.99 8.28 -5.58
C GLU A 116 16.48 8.40 -7.03
N VAL A 117 15.81 9.21 -7.85
CA VAL A 117 16.17 9.41 -9.26
C VAL A 117 17.15 10.57 -9.48
N LEU A 118 17.16 11.55 -8.58
CA LEU A 118 18.05 12.73 -8.61
C LEU A 118 18.79 12.86 -7.26
N PRO A 119 19.78 11.99 -6.98
CA PRO A 119 20.42 11.92 -5.66
C PRO A 119 21.21 13.19 -5.30
N HIS A 120 21.64 13.96 -6.29
CA HIS A 120 22.43 15.19 -6.10
C HIS A 120 21.59 16.42 -5.73
N VAL A 121 20.26 16.35 -5.83
CA VAL A 121 19.37 17.47 -5.53
C VAL A 121 19.02 17.47 -4.03
N PRO A 122 19.13 18.60 -3.31
CA PRO A 122 18.71 18.71 -1.91
C PRO A 122 17.20 18.45 -1.72
N LEU A 123 16.84 17.75 -0.64
CA LEU A 123 15.44 17.40 -0.35
C LEU A 123 14.53 18.64 -0.20
N GLU A 124 15.07 19.73 0.37
CA GLU A 124 14.30 20.97 0.56
C GLU A 124 13.90 21.60 -0.77
N VAL A 125 14.78 21.56 -1.77
CA VAL A 125 14.49 22.09 -3.13
C VAL A 125 13.39 21.26 -3.79
N ILE A 126 13.46 19.94 -3.64
CA ILE A 126 12.46 19.01 -4.16
C ILE A 126 11.09 19.27 -3.50
N ARG A 127 11.06 19.47 -2.17
CA ARG A 127 9.81 19.76 -1.43
C ARG A 127 9.20 21.10 -1.84
N LEU A 128 10.03 22.13 -2.03
CA LEU A 128 9.61 23.45 -2.48
C LEU A 128 8.96 23.40 -3.86
N ASP A 129 9.54 22.66 -4.81
CA ASP A 129 8.99 22.52 -6.15
C ASP A 129 7.73 21.62 -6.14
N LEU A 130 7.72 20.52 -5.39
CA LEU A 130 6.55 19.65 -5.24
C LEU A 130 5.35 20.34 -4.55
N ALA A 131 5.60 21.29 -3.67
CA ALA A 131 4.55 22.11 -3.09
C ALA A 131 3.84 22.99 -4.14
N GLN A 132 4.50 23.28 -5.26
CA GLN A 132 3.94 24.04 -6.39
C GLN A 132 3.36 23.13 -7.48
N THR A 133 4.09 22.08 -7.87
CA THR A 133 3.73 21.23 -9.02
C THR A 133 2.78 20.10 -8.66
N ASN A 134 2.81 19.63 -7.41
CA ASN A 134 2.10 18.43 -6.92
C ASN A 134 2.29 17.19 -7.83
N CYS A 135 3.42 17.12 -8.55
CA CYS A 135 3.68 16.09 -9.55
C CYS A 135 5.17 15.77 -9.64
N VAL A 136 5.52 14.52 -9.34
CA VAL A 136 6.89 13.99 -9.36
C VAL A 136 7.57 14.19 -10.71
N ASP A 137 6.89 13.85 -11.81
CA ASP A 137 7.48 13.89 -13.15
C ASP A 137 7.74 15.33 -13.63
N THR A 138 6.85 16.25 -13.28
CA THR A 138 7.01 17.68 -13.58
C THR A 138 8.17 18.27 -12.78
N THR A 139 8.31 17.87 -11.51
CA THR A 139 9.44 18.29 -10.67
C THR A 139 10.78 17.76 -11.19
N ILE A 140 10.83 16.50 -11.65
CA ILE A 140 12.03 15.95 -12.28
C ILE A 140 12.40 16.75 -13.54
N ALA A 141 11.42 17.04 -14.41
CA ALA A 141 11.65 17.84 -15.61
C ALA A 141 12.16 19.25 -15.28
N ASN A 142 11.53 19.95 -14.32
CA ASN A 142 11.94 21.29 -13.91
C ASN A 142 13.38 21.35 -13.37
N LEU A 143 13.76 20.33 -12.58
CA LEU A 143 15.11 20.20 -12.01
C LEU A 143 16.16 19.91 -13.08
N LEU A 144 15.83 19.06 -14.06
CA LEU A 144 16.73 18.72 -15.18
C LEU A 144 16.85 19.85 -16.21
N GLU A 145 15.77 20.60 -16.43
CA GLU A 145 15.74 21.78 -17.31
C GLU A 145 16.37 23.02 -16.68
N GLY A 146 16.80 22.96 -15.41
CA GLY A 146 17.48 24.06 -14.72
C GLY A 146 16.55 25.22 -14.33
N ARG A 147 15.23 25.01 -14.32
CA ARG A 147 14.25 26.03 -13.91
C ARG A 147 14.27 26.32 -12.42
N VAL A 148 14.83 25.38 -11.64
CA VAL A 148 15.05 25.52 -10.20
C VAL A 148 16.57 25.53 -9.96
N ALA A 149 17.10 26.67 -9.53
CA ALA A 149 18.52 26.78 -9.20
C ALA A 149 18.81 26.06 -7.88
N PHE A 150 19.71 25.08 -7.91
CA PHE A 150 20.21 24.43 -6.70
C PHE A 150 21.73 24.18 -6.80
N CYS A 151 22.41 24.23 -5.66
CA CYS A 151 23.78 23.76 -5.55
C CYS A 151 23.75 22.26 -5.22
N PRO A 152 24.43 21.41 -6.01
CA PRO A 152 24.53 19.98 -5.71
C PRO A 152 25.20 19.77 -4.36
N GLU A 153 24.61 18.94 -3.50
CA GLU A 153 25.26 18.54 -2.27
C GLU A 153 26.35 17.51 -2.60
N SER A 154 27.61 17.97 -2.63
CA SER A 154 28.78 17.10 -2.76
C SER A 154 28.93 16.29 -1.48
N LYS A 155 28.76 14.98 -1.58
CA LYS A 155 29.04 14.03 -0.50
C LYS A 155 30.56 13.86 -0.33
N GLU A 156 31.30 14.88 0.08
CA GLU A 156 32.65 14.76 0.65
C GLU A 156 32.97 15.96 1.56
N ALA A 157 33.02 15.71 2.88
CA ALA A 157 33.72 16.55 3.86
C ALA A 157 34.11 15.72 5.10
N GLY A 158 35.42 15.52 5.28
CA GLY A 158 36.10 15.00 6.48
C GLY A 158 36.32 13.48 6.45
N THR A 159 37.53 12.93 6.30
CA THR A 159 38.84 13.38 6.82
C THR A 159 39.95 12.64 6.06
N ASP A 160 41.08 13.33 5.91
CA ASP A 160 42.31 12.96 5.20
C ASP A 160 42.91 11.57 5.55
N LEU A 161 43.60 11.00 4.55
CA LEU A 161 44.51 9.84 4.57
C LEU A 161 45.57 9.89 5.70
N PRO A 162 46.22 8.77 6.14
CA PRO A 162 46.73 7.68 5.28
C PRO A 162 46.66 6.23 5.82
N ALA A 163 46.78 5.27 4.89
CA ALA A 163 47.13 3.86 5.14
C ALA A 163 48.65 3.72 5.48
N PRO A 164 49.24 2.53 5.76
CA PRO A 164 48.71 1.15 5.86
C PRO A 164 49.21 0.38 7.13
N SER A 165 48.74 -0.85 7.38
CA SER A 165 49.60 -1.94 7.92
C SER A 165 48.89 -3.30 7.96
N THR A 166 49.51 -4.24 7.25
CA THR A 166 49.44 -5.69 7.39
C THR A 166 49.71 -6.16 8.82
N SER A 167 48.98 -7.17 9.31
CA SER A 167 49.52 -8.24 10.17
C SER A 167 48.59 -9.46 10.22
N GLN A 168 49.22 -10.63 10.20
CA GLN A 168 48.68 -11.99 10.13
C GLN A 168 48.41 -12.61 11.51
N ALA A 169 47.82 -13.82 11.48
CA ALA A 169 47.86 -14.93 12.46
C ALA A 169 46.85 -14.82 13.64
N ALA A 170 46.26 -15.88 14.22
CA ALA A 170 46.36 -17.36 14.17
C ALA A 170 45.02 -17.94 14.74
N ALA A 171 44.42 -19.02 14.21
CA ALA A 171 44.56 -20.46 14.54
C ALA A 171 43.83 -21.02 15.80
N ALA A 172 43.41 -22.30 15.66
CA ALA A 172 42.87 -23.31 16.61
C ALA A 172 41.34 -23.32 16.85
N SER A 173 40.52 -24.34 16.53
CA SER A 173 40.53 -25.84 16.56
C SER A 173 39.93 -26.45 17.84
N GLY A 174 39.01 -27.43 17.68
CA GLY A 174 38.38 -28.25 18.74
C GLY A 174 36.90 -28.61 18.42
N ILE A 175 36.57 -29.66 17.67
CA ILE A 175 36.37 -31.09 18.02
C ILE A 175 35.03 -31.43 18.74
N GLN A 176 34.16 -32.10 17.95
CA GLN A 176 33.22 -33.21 18.21
C GLN A 176 32.26 -33.22 19.42
N GLY A 177 30.97 -33.36 19.09
CA GLY A 177 29.92 -33.98 19.92
C GLY A 177 28.83 -34.60 19.01
N SER A 178 28.79 -35.93 18.97
CA SER A 178 27.84 -36.75 18.21
C SER A 178 26.53 -36.91 18.99
N ILE A 179 25.38 -36.66 18.37
CA ILE A 179 24.09 -37.34 18.62
C ILE A 179 23.33 -37.40 17.29
N ALA A 180 22.89 -38.61 16.95
CA ALA A 180 22.30 -39.00 15.68
C ALA A 180 20.88 -38.44 15.46
N VAL A 181 20.65 -37.83 14.29
CA VAL A 181 19.34 -37.61 13.66
C VAL A 181 19.56 -37.73 12.15
N PRO A 182 18.74 -38.48 11.38
CA PRO A 182 19.05 -38.82 10.00
C PRO A 182 19.13 -37.55 9.13
N SER A 183 20.26 -37.44 8.43
CA SER A 183 20.62 -36.38 7.51
C SER A 183 19.57 -36.25 6.40
N SER A 184 18.57 -35.38 6.62
CA SER A 184 17.92 -34.70 5.51
C SER A 184 18.91 -33.62 5.05
N LYS A 185 19.61 -33.88 3.95
CA LYS A 185 20.41 -32.87 3.25
C LYS A 185 19.49 -31.72 2.84
N THR A 186 19.26 -30.77 3.73
CA THR A 186 18.62 -29.49 3.44
C THR A 186 19.63 -28.41 3.77
N ALA A 187 20.04 -27.69 2.73
CA ALA A 187 20.37 -26.26 2.73
C ALA A 187 21.34 -25.97 1.58
N THR A 188 20.86 -25.97 0.34
CA THR A 188 21.36 -24.95 -0.58
C THR A 188 20.91 -23.62 0.02
N LYS A 189 21.82 -22.91 0.70
CA LYS A 189 21.60 -21.63 1.39
C LYS A 189 21.25 -20.47 0.43
N GLN A 190 20.81 -20.77 -0.79
CA GLN A 190 20.54 -19.81 -1.84
C GLN A 190 19.31 -20.28 -2.61
N PHE A 191 18.32 -19.40 -2.76
CA PHE A 191 17.22 -19.62 -3.69
C PHE A 191 17.76 -19.62 -5.12
N ALA A 192 17.16 -20.41 -6.01
CA ALA A 192 17.47 -20.36 -7.43
C ALA A 192 17.32 -18.91 -7.95
N LYS A 193 18.21 -18.55 -8.89
CA LYS A 193 18.32 -17.19 -9.43
C LYS A 193 17.06 -16.80 -10.22
N SER A 194 16.34 -17.77 -10.79
CA SER A 194 15.07 -17.51 -11.49
C SER A 194 13.82 -17.83 -10.64
N PRO A 195 12.71 -17.08 -10.82
CA PRO A 195 11.44 -17.37 -10.15
C PRO A 195 10.86 -18.75 -10.49
N VAL A 196 11.04 -19.20 -11.74
CA VAL A 196 10.51 -20.48 -12.24
C VAL A 196 11.20 -21.67 -11.57
N GLU A 197 12.54 -21.65 -11.51
CA GLU A 197 13.31 -22.71 -10.84
C GLU A 197 12.99 -22.79 -9.35
N ARG A 198 12.73 -21.63 -8.71
CA ARG A 198 12.33 -21.59 -7.30
C ARG A 198 10.98 -22.27 -7.09
N HIS A 199 10.02 -22.03 -7.98
CA HIS A 199 8.70 -22.67 -7.92
C HIS A 199 8.80 -24.19 -8.12
N LEU A 200 9.60 -24.64 -9.08
CA LEU A 200 9.81 -26.08 -9.32
C LEU A 200 10.49 -26.76 -8.14
N SER A 201 11.52 -26.14 -7.56
CA SER A 201 12.18 -26.68 -6.36
C SER A 201 11.23 -26.79 -5.17
N LEU A 202 10.31 -25.83 -5.00
CA LEU A 202 9.28 -25.91 -3.96
C LEU A 202 8.34 -27.09 -4.22
N GLN A 203 7.84 -27.25 -5.44
CA GLN A 203 6.96 -28.37 -5.79
C GLN A 203 7.64 -29.72 -5.59
N GLU A 204 8.90 -29.85 -5.96
CA GLU A 204 9.69 -31.08 -5.79
C GLU A 204 9.85 -31.45 -4.31
N ARG A 205 10.23 -30.49 -3.46
CA ARG A 205 10.31 -30.69 -2.01
C ARG A 205 8.96 -31.08 -1.40
N LYS A 206 7.87 -30.46 -1.88
CA LYS A 206 6.51 -30.77 -1.44
C LYS A 206 6.14 -32.22 -1.80
N ARG A 207 6.46 -32.67 -3.02
CA ARG A 207 6.25 -34.07 -3.44
C ARG A 207 7.07 -35.05 -2.61
N ALA A 208 8.37 -34.77 -2.42
CA ALA A 208 9.25 -35.62 -1.62
C ALA A 208 8.77 -35.77 -0.16
N LEU A 209 8.19 -34.71 0.41
CA LEU A 209 7.59 -34.76 1.76
C LEU A 209 6.36 -35.67 1.78
N TYR A 210 5.47 -35.57 0.79
CA TYR A 210 4.32 -36.47 0.68
C TYR A 210 4.73 -37.93 0.48
N ASP A 211 5.74 -38.19 -0.35
CA ASP A 211 6.22 -39.55 -0.61
C ASP A 211 6.89 -40.16 0.63
N TYR A 212 7.59 -39.34 1.43
CA TYR A 212 8.13 -39.78 2.72
C TYR A 212 7.02 -40.09 3.73
N ALA A 213 6.00 -39.24 3.83
CA ALA A 213 4.87 -39.45 4.75
C ALA A 213 4.01 -40.67 4.36
N ARG A 214 4.14 -41.15 3.13
CA ARG A 214 3.46 -42.35 2.63
C ARG A 214 4.26 -43.64 2.83
N ARG A 215 5.56 -43.54 3.15
CA ARG A 215 6.43 -44.68 3.45
C ARG A 215 6.39 -45.05 4.94
#